data_AF-A0A958PNW8-F1
#
_entry.id   AF-A0A958PNW8-F1
#
_cell.length_a   1.000
_cell.length_b   1.000
_cell.length_c   1.000
_cell.angle_alpha   90.00
_cell.angle_beta   90.00
_cell.angle_gamma   90.00
#
_symmetry.space_group_name_H-M   'P 1'
#
loop_
_entity.id
_entity.type
_entity.pdbx_description
1 polymer ?
#
loop_
_entity_poly.entity_id
_entity_poly.type
_entity_poly.pdbx_seq_one_letter_code
_entity_poly.pdbx_strand_id
1 'polypeptide(L)'
;MNRLRLFLLIGLMFVSLTSITSYAQPKDDDIWPWPWGSECPFPWNDIEGLWRIKNKQNAGYFRFELTKTDHSEGFLVRIDHIDMDGNVTASGSGFASYSQKIVRAALHSTVAEGKKSYWVIVRAYEMDKNVGCSGSVQTVVTLRPVYSDKSWELNYEIEQVLLDLSKQ
;
A
#
# COMPACT_ATOMS: atom_id res chain seq x y z
N MET A 1 37.13 36.60 53.64
CA MET A 1 36.11 35.57 53.94
C MET A 1 35.39 35.25 52.64
N ASN A 2 35.73 34.11 52.03
CA ASN A 2 35.51 33.82 50.62
C ASN A 2 34.33 32.86 50.37
N ARG A 3 33.36 33.37 49.59
CA ARG A 3 32.61 32.76 48.47
C ARG A 3 32.06 31.32 48.60
N LEU A 4 30.78 31.31 48.95
CA LEU A 4 29.68 30.43 48.50
C LEU A 4 29.88 29.85 47.09
N ARG A 5 29.88 28.51 46.95
CA ARG A 5 29.74 27.80 45.66
C ARG A 5 28.41 27.07 45.62
N LEU A 6 27.48 27.64 44.86
CA LEU A 6 26.19 27.09 44.47
C LEU A 6 26.43 26.16 43.27
N PHE A 7 26.32 24.85 43.47
CA PHE A 7 26.34 23.87 42.36
C PHE A 7 24.91 23.67 41.84
N LEU A 8 24.66 24.25 40.67
CA LEU A 8 23.42 24.17 39.91
C LEU A 8 23.45 22.89 39.07
N LEU A 9 22.77 21.84 39.53
CA LEU A 9 22.57 20.60 38.76
C LEU A 9 21.42 20.82 37.76
N ILE A 10 21.77 21.23 36.54
CA ILE A 10 20.88 21.24 35.39
C ILE A 10 20.84 19.80 34.86
N GLY A 11 19.90 19.01 35.38
CA GLY A 11 19.53 17.73 34.78
C GLY A 11 18.70 17.98 33.53
N LEU A 12 19.33 17.92 32.36
CA LEU A 12 18.65 17.85 31.07
C LEU A 12 17.81 16.55 31.03
N MET A 13 16.50 16.67 31.26
CA MET A 13 15.57 15.61 30.86
C MET A 13 15.50 15.58 29.33
N PHE A 14 16.15 14.59 28.72
CA PHE A 14 15.90 14.21 27.35
C PHE A 14 14.47 13.65 27.25
N VAL A 15 13.53 14.50 26.84
CA VAL A 15 12.18 14.07 26.44
C VAL A 15 12.33 13.43 25.06
N SER A 16 12.44 12.10 25.02
CA SER A 16 12.35 11.36 23.77
C SER A 16 10.94 11.50 23.20
N LEU A 17 10.78 12.34 22.18
CA LEU A 17 9.58 12.34 21.34
C LEU A 17 9.54 11.00 20.59
N THR A 18 8.82 10.02 21.10
CA THR A 18 8.35 8.90 20.28
C THR A 18 7.23 9.45 19.40
N SER A 19 7.53 9.74 18.14
CA SER A 19 6.49 9.97 17.14
C SER A 19 5.70 8.68 16.97
N ILE A 20 4.58 8.57 17.65
CA ILE A 20 3.57 7.56 17.36
C ILE A 20 3.00 7.94 16.00
N THR A 21 3.50 7.31 14.93
CA THR A 21 2.87 7.36 13.62
C THR A 21 1.51 6.69 13.78
N SER A 22 0.49 7.48 14.08
CA SER A 22 -0.90 7.05 14.05
C SER A 22 -1.19 6.58 12.64
N TYR A 23 -1.27 5.27 12.45
CA TYR A 23 -1.81 4.69 11.23
C TYR A 23 -3.26 5.16 11.15
N ALA A 24 -3.51 6.16 10.33
CA ALA A 24 -4.85 6.62 10.02
C ALA A 24 -5.59 5.45 9.37
N GLN A 25 -6.32 4.68 10.17
CA GLN A 25 -7.27 3.69 9.70
C GLN A 25 -8.39 4.49 9.00
N PRO A 26 -8.61 4.32 7.69
CA PRO A 26 -9.72 4.99 7.03
C PRO A 26 -11.02 4.55 7.72
N LYS A 27 -11.81 5.54 8.14
CA LYS A 27 -13.14 5.37 8.73
C LYS A 27 -14.02 4.58 7.74
N ASP A 28 -14.74 3.58 8.22
CA ASP A 28 -15.49 2.55 7.48
C ASP A 28 -16.64 3.06 6.54
N ASP A 29 -16.69 4.34 6.17
CA ASP A 29 -17.81 4.96 5.47
C ASP A 29 -17.68 4.96 3.92
N ASP A 30 -16.90 4.05 3.32
CA ASP A 30 -16.74 3.96 1.86
C ASP A 30 -17.19 2.60 1.31
N ILE A 31 -18.51 2.44 1.15
CA ILE A 31 -19.17 1.43 0.31
C ILE A 31 -18.88 1.78 -1.17
N TRP A 32 -17.62 1.77 -1.58
CA TRP A 32 -17.17 2.04 -2.95
C TRP A 32 -15.73 1.54 -3.12
N PRO A 33 -15.41 0.75 -4.16
CA PRO A 33 -16.07 0.60 -5.46
C PRO A 33 -16.73 -0.77 -5.70
N TRP A 34 -17.54 -0.80 -6.75
CA TRP A 34 -18.21 -1.94 -7.35
C TRP A 34 -17.22 -2.91 -8.04
N PRO A 35 -17.51 -4.23 -8.08
CA PRO A 35 -18.66 -4.91 -7.51
C PRO A 35 -18.44 -5.39 -6.05
N TRP A 36 -19.36 -5.02 -5.16
CA TRP A 36 -19.30 -5.39 -3.74
C TRP A 36 -19.58 -6.89 -3.51
N GLY A 37 -18.88 -7.49 -2.55
CA GLY A 37 -19.16 -8.83 -2.05
C GLY A 37 -18.66 -9.96 -2.94
N SER A 38 -18.05 -9.62 -4.08
CA SER A 38 -17.39 -10.57 -5.00
C SER A 38 -15.88 -10.63 -4.78
N GLU A 39 -15.37 -9.99 -3.71
CA GLU A 39 -13.97 -10.08 -3.34
C GLU A 39 -13.62 -11.51 -2.91
N CYS A 40 -12.60 -12.04 -3.56
CA CYS A 40 -11.99 -13.30 -3.20
C CYS A 40 -11.02 -13.13 -2.02
N PRO A 41 -10.69 -14.23 -1.31
CA PRO A 41 -9.53 -14.25 -0.45
C PRO A 41 -8.32 -13.68 -1.20
N PHE A 42 -7.57 -12.80 -0.55
CA PHE A 42 -6.45 -12.14 -1.20
C PHE A 42 -5.38 -13.18 -1.56
N PRO A 43 -4.86 -13.21 -2.80
CA PRO A 43 -3.94 -14.25 -3.25
C PRO A 43 -2.52 -13.98 -2.75
N TRP A 44 -2.30 -14.13 -1.44
CA TRP A 44 -1.03 -13.78 -0.77
C TRP A 44 0.20 -14.42 -1.40
N ASN A 45 0.08 -15.67 -1.88
CA ASN A 45 1.21 -16.39 -2.46
C ASN A 45 1.59 -15.89 -3.87
N ASP A 46 0.65 -15.25 -4.56
CA ASP A 46 0.81 -14.91 -5.98
C ASP A 46 0.99 -13.40 -6.21
N ILE A 47 0.67 -12.57 -5.21
CA ILE A 47 0.72 -11.10 -5.35
C ILE A 47 2.14 -10.55 -5.47
N GLU A 48 3.16 -11.24 -4.93
CA GLU A 48 4.53 -10.73 -4.94
C GLU A 48 5.08 -10.54 -6.35
N GLY A 49 5.88 -9.48 -6.52
CA GLY A 49 6.56 -9.16 -7.77
C GLY A 49 5.96 -7.97 -8.52
N LEU A 50 6.24 -7.90 -9.81
CA LEU A 50 5.91 -6.78 -10.68
C LEU A 50 4.61 -7.04 -11.44
N TRP A 51 3.73 -6.05 -11.45
CA TRP A 51 2.41 -6.10 -12.09
C TRP A 51 2.23 -4.92 -13.02
N ARG A 52 1.72 -5.18 -14.22
CA ARG A 52 1.47 -4.17 -15.25
C ARG A 52 0.02 -3.72 -15.22
N ILE A 53 -0.23 -2.42 -15.38
CA ILE A 53 -1.57 -1.87 -15.61
C ILE A 53 -2.04 -2.25 -17.02
N LYS A 54 -3.22 -2.88 -17.14
CA LYS A 54 -3.78 -3.31 -18.45
C LYS A 54 -4.23 -2.14 -19.34
N ASN A 55 -4.55 -0.99 -18.76
CA ASN A 55 -5.05 0.16 -19.51
C ASN A 55 -3.93 0.86 -20.30
N LYS A 56 -4.09 0.94 -21.63
CA LYS A 56 -3.13 1.57 -22.55
C LYS A 56 -2.91 3.07 -22.32
N GLN A 57 -3.89 3.77 -21.73
CA GLN A 57 -3.83 5.23 -21.54
C GLN A 57 -3.01 5.63 -20.31
N ASN A 58 -2.96 4.75 -19.30
CA ASN A 58 -2.25 4.96 -18.05
C ASN A 58 -1.32 3.78 -17.84
N ALA A 59 -0.25 3.75 -18.62
CA ALA A 59 0.71 2.67 -18.59
C ALA A 59 1.68 2.88 -17.42
N GLY A 60 2.05 1.78 -16.77
CA GLY A 60 2.88 1.77 -15.57
C GLY A 60 2.80 0.42 -14.87
N TYR A 61 3.47 0.34 -13.72
CA TYR A 61 3.60 -0.89 -12.96
C TYR A 61 3.37 -0.67 -11.47
N PHE A 62 2.95 -1.73 -10.80
CA PHE A 62 3.00 -1.84 -9.35
C PHE A 62 3.97 -2.96 -8.98
N ARG A 63 4.78 -2.74 -7.95
CA ARG A 63 5.58 -3.80 -7.32
C ARG A 63 5.04 -4.05 -5.92
N PHE A 64 4.79 -5.32 -5.60
CA PHE A 64 4.38 -5.76 -4.28
C PHE A 64 5.48 -6.61 -3.65
N GLU A 65 5.82 -6.30 -2.40
CA GLU A 65 6.75 -7.08 -1.58
C GLU A 65 6.05 -7.41 -0.25
N LEU A 66 6.08 -8.68 0.16
CA LEU A 66 5.46 -9.13 1.39
C LEU A 66 6.50 -9.44 2.46
N THR A 67 6.33 -8.84 3.64
CA THR A 67 7.10 -9.20 4.83
C THR A 67 6.16 -9.83 5.85
N LYS A 68 6.39 -11.11 6.16
CA LYS A 68 5.71 -11.77 7.28
C LYS A 68 6.12 -11.10 8.58
N THR A 69 5.15 -10.94 9.47
CA THR A 69 5.36 -10.29 10.75
C THR A 69 5.39 -11.34 11.85
N ASP A 70 6.48 -11.43 12.62
CA ASP A 70 6.75 -12.55 13.54
C ASP A 70 5.70 -12.74 14.65
N HIS A 71 4.95 -11.68 14.97
CA HIS A 71 3.97 -11.66 16.06
C HIS A 71 2.53 -11.39 15.62
N SER A 72 2.29 -11.16 14.33
CA SER A 72 0.95 -10.86 13.83
C SER A 72 0.51 -11.85 12.76
N GLU A 73 -0.79 -12.15 12.77
CA GLU A 73 -1.47 -12.98 11.78
C GLU A 73 -1.63 -12.22 10.44
N GLY A 74 -0.54 -11.68 9.89
CA GLY A 74 -0.59 -10.86 8.70
C GLY A 74 0.75 -10.52 8.07
N PHE A 75 0.66 -9.69 7.04
CA PHE A 75 1.75 -9.20 6.23
C PHE A 75 1.86 -7.69 6.33
N LEU A 76 3.11 -7.21 6.38
CA LEU A 76 3.43 -5.86 5.94
C LEU A 76 3.62 -5.93 4.43
N VAL A 77 2.77 -5.21 3.69
CA VAL A 77 2.82 -5.13 2.23
C VAL A 77 3.48 -3.81 1.85
N ARG A 78 4.64 -3.86 1.22
CA ARG A 78 5.24 -2.70 0.57
C ARG A 78 4.75 -2.64 -0.86
N ILE A 79 4.40 -1.43 -1.31
CA ILE A 79 3.90 -1.17 -2.65
C ILE A 79 4.67 0.00 -3.25
N ASP A 80 5.26 -0.23 -4.42
CA ASP A 80 5.84 0.82 -5.24
C ASP A 80 4.99 1.01 -6.50
N HIS A 81 4.69 2.27 -6.84
CA HIS A 81 4.10 2.67 -8.12
C HIS A 81 5.22 3.14 -9.03
N ILE A 82 5.33 2.53 -10.21
CA ILE A 82 6.45 2.68 -11.14
C ILE A 82 5.91 3.18 -12.49
N ASP A 83 6.56 4.20 -13.06
CA ASP A 83 6.21 4.71 -14.39
C ASP A 83 6.69 3.78 -15.53
N MET A 84 6.47 4.18 -16.78
CA MET A 84 6.88 3.39 -17.94
C MET A 84 8.39 3.35 -18.17
N ASP A 85 9.12 4.32 -17.62
CA ASP A 85 10.56 4.42 -17.71
C ASP A 85 11.26 3.61 -16.60
N GLY A 86 10.48 3.01 -15.68
CA GLY A 86 10.98 2.20 -14.58
C GLY A 86 11.30 2.98 -13.31
N ASN A 87 10.93 4.26 -13.23
CA ASN A 87 11.15 5.06 -12.03
C ASN A 87 10.02 4.86 -11.03
N VAL A 88 10.39 4.71 -9.75
CA VAL A 88 9.43 4.70 -8.65
C VAL A 88 8.89 6.12 -8.47
N THR A 89 7.60 6.33 -8.75
CA THR A 89 6.91 7.63 -8.64
C THR A 89 6.20 7.80 -7.30
N ALA A 90 5.89 6.69 -6.62
CA ALA A 90 5.41 6.70 -5.25
C ALA A 90 5.73 5.37 -4.56
N SER A 91 5.88 5.41 -3.24
CA SER A 91 6.16 4.22 -2.44
C SER A 91 5.47 4.33 -1.09
N GLY A 92 5.18 3.18 -0.49
CA GLY A 92 4.69 3.10 0.87
C GLY A 92 4.31 1.70 1.26
N SER A 93 3.56 1.59 2.35
CA SER A 93 3.24 0.29 2.94
C SER A 93 1.90 0.28 3.65
N GLY A 94 1.38 -0.93 3.82
CA GLY A 94 0.17 -1.22 4.56
C GLY A 94 0.30 -2.52 5.33
N PHE A 95 -0.43 -2.65 6.43
CA PHE A 95 -0.57 -3.92 7.12
C PHE A 95 -1.87 -4.58 6.71
N ALA A 96 -1.84 -5.90 6.51
CA ALA A 96 -3.04 -6.67 6.28
C ALA A 96 -2.98 -8.06 6.93
N SER A 97 -4.08 -8.52 7.53
CA SER A 97 -4.16 -9.84 8.14
C SER A 97 -4.38 -10.94 7.09
N TYR A 98 -4.06 -12.20 7.42
CA TYR A 98 -4.28 -13.36 6.52
C TYR A 98 -5.74 -13.49 6.05
N SER A 99 -6.69 -13.11 6.91
CA SER A 99 -8.13 -13.18 6.65
C SER A 99 -8.67 -12.01 5.84
N GLN A 100 -7.89 -10.94 5.64
CA GLN A 100 -8.34 -9.79 4.88
C GLN A 100 -8.36 -10.08 3.38
N LYS A 101 -9.44 -9.63 2.73
CA LYS A 101 -9.61 -9.69 1.27
C LYS A 101 -9.08 -8.45 0.55
N ILE A 102 -8.72 -7.41 1.32
CA ILE A 102 -8.37 -6.09 0.84
C ILE A 102 -7.06 -5.67 1.48
N VAL A 103 -6.08 -5.32 0.65
CA VAL A 103 -4.85 -4.66 1.11
C VAL A 103 -5.01 -3.16 0.97
N ARG A 104 -4.68 -2.40 2.01
CA ARG A 104 -4.66 -0.93 1.99
C ARG A 104 -3.28 -0.43 2.40
N ALA A 105 -2.66 0.38 1.55
CA ALA A 105 -1.36 1.00 1.82
C ALA A 105 -1.44 2.51 1.57
N ALA A 106 -0.74 3.29 2.40
CA ALA A 106 -0.53 4.72 2.12
C ALA A 106 0.72 4.86 1.26
N LEU A 107 0.60 5.47 0.07
CA LEU A 107 1.72 5.79 -0.80
C LEU A 107 1.98 7.29 -0.77
N HIS A 108 3.26 7.63 -0.81
CA HIS A 108 3.75 9.00 -0.89
C HIS A 108 4.50 9.18 -2.21
N SER A 109 4.15 10.22 -2.96
CA SER A 109 4.89 10.61 -4.15
C SER A 109 6.37 10.86 -3.82
N THR A 110 7.25 10.26 -4.62
CA THR A 110 8.71 10.48 -4.57
C THR A 110 9.12 11.69 -5.41
N VAL A 111 8.23 12.18 -6.29
CA VAL A 111 8.48 13.32 -7.18
C VAL A 111 8.38 14.61 -6.38
N ALA A 112 9.40 15.48 -6.51
CA ALA A 112 9.55 16.70 -5.70
C ALA A 112 8.42 17.73 -5.93
N GLU A 113 7.86 17.77 -7.14
CA GLU A 113 6.76 18.66 -7.51
C GLU A 113 5.42 18.06 -7.05
N GLY A 114 4.92 18.56 -5.93
CA GLY A 114 3.60 18.22 -5.41
C GLY A 114 3.58 16.87 -4.71
N LYS A 115 4.19 16.81 -3.51
CA LYS A 115 4.07 15.69 -2.55
C LYS A 115 2.60 15.34 -2.30
N LYS A 116 2.06 14.44 -3.11
CA LYS A 116 0.71 13.91 -2.97
C LYS A 116 0.80 12.57 -2.27
N SER A 117 -0.06 12.41 -1.26
CA SER A 117 -0.26 11.13 -0.58
C SER A 117 -1.60 10.56 -1.04
N TYR A 118 -1.63 9.27 -1.34
CA TYR A 118 -2.84 8.57 -1.75
C TYR A 118 -2.85 7.16 -1.17
N TRP A 119 -4.05 6.65 -0.96
CA TRP A 119 -4.29 5.26 -0.64
C TRP A 119 -4.19 4.42 -1.91
N VAL A 120 -3.50 3.29 -1.77
CA VAL A 120 -3.58 2.17 -2.70
C VAL A 120 -4.44 1.10 -2.04
N ILE A 121 -5.51 0.71 -2.72
CA ILE A 121 -6.42 -0.35 -2.28
C ILE A 121 -6.37 -1.48 -3.30
N VAL A 122 -5.86 -2.64 -2.89
CA VAL A 122 -5.70 -3.81 -3.77
C VAL A 122 -6.74 -4.85 -3.41
N ARG A 123 -7.42 -5.37 -4.43
CA ARG A 123 -8.49 -6.36 -4.33
C ARG A 123 -8.36 -7.42 -5.40
N ALA A 124 -8.85 -8.62 -5.11
CA ALA A 124 -8.99 -9.69 -6.08
C ALA A 124 -10.47 -10.06 -6.21
N TYR A 125 -10.95 -10.21 -7.45
CA TYR A 125 -12.34 -10.53 -7.77
C TYR A 125 -12.42 -11.83 -8.57
N GLU A 126 -13.50 -12.59 -8.38
CA GLU A 126 -13.78 -13.74 -9.24
C GLU A 126 -14.10 -13.30 -10.69
N MET A 127 -13.52 -13.97 -11.68
CA MET A 127 -13.84 -13.71 -13.09
C MET A 127 -14.98 -14.60 -13.62
N ASP A 128 -15.14 -15.80 -13.05
CA ASP A 128 -16.18 -16.75 -13.41
C ASP A 128 -17.05 -17.08 -12.21
N LYS A 129 -18.30 -16.62 -12.25
CA LYS A 129 -19.31 -16.84 -11.20
C LYS A 129 -19.64 -18.32 -10.98
N ASN A 130 -19.37 -19.19 -11.95
CA ASN A 130 -19.67 -20.62 -11.83
C ASN A 130 -18.63 -21.38 -11.00
N VAL A 131 -17.39 -20.90 -10.95
CA VAL A 131 -16.25 -21.53 -10.25
C VAL A 131 -15.93 -20.77 -8.94
N GLY A 132 -16.46 -19.55 -8.82
CA GLY A 132 -16.19 -18.66 -7.71
C GLY A 132 -14.70 -18.31 -7.61
N CYS A 133 -14.20 -18.13 -6.38
CA CYS A 133 -12.80 -17.82 -6.11
C CYS A 133 -11.82 -18.98 -6.32
N SER A 134 -12.29 -20.15 -6.75
CA SER A 134 -11.41 -21.28 -7.10
C SER A 134 -10.92 -21.22 -8.56
N GLY A 135 -11.50 -20.32 -9.36
CA GLY A 135 -11.13 -20.11 -10.76
C GLY A 135 -10.12 -18.98 -10.94
N SER A 136 -10.11 -18.38 -12.13
CA SER A 136 -9.30 -17.19 -12.40
C SER A 136 -9.81 -15.99 -11.59
N VAL A 137 -8.89 -15.30 -10.94
CA VAL A 137 -9.15 -14.04 -10.23
C VAL A 137 -8.56 -12.86 -11.00
N GLN A 138 -9.22 -11.71 -10.94
CA GLN A 138 -8.73 -10.44 -11.47
C GLN A 138 -8.34 -9.52 -10.31
N THR A 139 -7.08 -9.10 -10.31
CA THR A 139 -6.59 -8.13 -9.34
C THR A 139 -6.85 -6.71 -9.84
N VAL A 140 -7.40 -5.88 -8.96
CA VAL A 140 -7.69 -4.47 -9.22
C VAL A 140 -7.01 -3.62 -8.16
N VAL A 141 -6.40 -2.53 -8.62
CA VAL A 141 -5.78 -1.51 -7.79
C VAL A 141 -6.60 -0.22 -7.90
N THR A 142 -7.05 0.30 -6.76
CA THR A 142 -7.68 1.62 -6.67
C THR A 142 -6.71 2.63 -6.06
N LEU A 143 -6.51 3.76 -6.72
CA LEU A 143 -5.79 4.92 -6.20
C LEU A 143 -6.80 5.94 -5.68
N ARG A 144 -6.70 6.31 -4.40
CA ARG A 144 -7.61 7.28 -3.76
C ARG A 144 -6.83 8.39 -3.04
N PRO A 145 -7.09 9.68 -3.32
CA PRO A 145 -6.48 10.78 -2.56
C PRO A 145 -6.67 10.65 -1.05
N VAL A 146 -5.67 11.05 -0.26
CA VAL A 146 -5.82 11.16 1.21
C VAL A 146 -6.54 12.45 1.60
N TYR A 147 -6.26 13.57 0.92
CA TYR A 147 -6.68 14.93 1.36
C TYR A 147 -7.45 15.75 0.31
N SER A 148 -7.95 15.15 -0.78
CA SER A 148 -8.75 15.88 -1.78
C SER A 148 -10.16 15.32 -1.89
N ASP A 149 -11.00 16.00 -2.68
CA ASP A 149 -12.24 15.40 -3.13
C ASP A 149 -11.96 14.07 -3.84
N LYS A 150 -12.89 13.12 -3.74
CA LYS A 150 -12.80 11.79 -4.35
C LYS A 150 -12.90 11.83 -5.89
N SER A 151 -12.80 13.02 -6.49
CA SER A 151 -13.09 13.29 -7.90
C SER A 151 -12.12 12.60 -8.87
N TRP A 152 -10.91 12.26 -8.41
CA TRP A 152 -9.89 11.58 -9.20
C TRP A 152 -9.58 10.17 -8.71
N GLU A 153 -10.52 9.46 -8.08
CA GLU A 153 -10.30 8.03 -7.82
C GLU A 153 -10.05 7.27 -9.14
N LEU A 154 -8.94 6.53 -9.21
CA LEU A 154 -8.56 5.76 -10.40
C LEU A 154 -8.58 4.27 -10.06
N ASN A 155 -9.11 3.47 -10.98
CA ASN A 155 -9.19 2.02 -10.83
C ASN A 155 -8.46 1.35 -12.00
N TYR A 156 -7.57 0.42 -11.68
CA TYR A 156 -6.73 -0.27 -12.65
C TYR A 156 -6.86 -1.77 -12.50
N GLU A 157 -7.22 -2.45 -13.58
CA GLU A 157 -6.92 -3.87 -13.72
C GLU A 157 -5.43 -4.04 -13.93
N ILE A 158 -4.84 -4.97 -13.17
CA ILE A 158 -3.42 -5.29 -13.28
C ILE A 158 -3.24 -6.77 -13.61
N GLU A 159 -2.08 -7.08 -14.20
CA GLU A 159 -1.66 -8.45 -14.49
C GLU A 159 -0.19 -8.64 -14.13
N GLN A 160 0.16 -9.83 -13.64
CA GLN A 160 1.52 -10.13 -13.22
C GLN A 160 2.45 -10.18 -14.44
N VAL A 161 3.60 -9.55 -14.34
CA VAL A 161 4.65 -9.62 -15.35
C VAL A 161 5.44 -10.90 -15.10
N LEU A 162 5.13 -11.95 -15.85
CA LEU A 162 5.94 -13.18 -15.84
C LEU A 162 7.24 -12.90 -16.58
N LEU A 163 8.35 -12.87 -15.84
CA LEU A 163 9.68 -12.86 -16.45
C LEU A 163 9.89 -14.21 -17.13
N ASP A 164 9.84 -14.21 -18.46
CA ASP A 164 10.17 -15.38 -19.26
C ASP A 164 11.68 -15.63 -19.19
N LEU A 165 12.09 -16.43 -18.21
CA LEU A 165 13.49 -16.84 -18.03
C LEU A 165 14.00 -17.79 -19.12
N SER A 166 13.14 -18.22 -20.07
CA SER A 166 13.53 -19.16 -21.13
C SER A 166 14.23 -18.50 -22.33
N LYS A 167 14.36 -17.16 -22.33
CA LYS A 167 14.97 -16.37 -23.42
C LYS A 167 16.31 -15.74 -23.05
N GLN A 168 16.94 -16.16 -21.96
CA GLN A 168 18.33 -15.83 -21.62
C GLN A 168 19.27 -16.96 -22.04
#